data_AF-A0A959THA8-F1
#
_entry.id   AF-A0A959THA8-F1
#
_cell.length_a   1.000
_cell.length_b   1.000
_cell.length_c   1.000
_cell.angle_alpha   90.00
_cell.angle_beta   90.00
_cell.angle_gamma   90.00
#
_symmetry.space_group_name_H-M   'P 1'
#
loop_
_entity.id
_entity.type
_entity.pdbx_description
1 polymer ?
#
loop_
_entity_poly.entity_id
_entity_poly.type
_entity_poly.pdbx_seq_one_letter_code
_entity_poly.pdbx_strand_id
1 'polypeptide(L)'
;CAERTALHAAMASDPKGRVEVMAIAVPSGDPGRPVTPCGICRQALVEQEHRQGGAVRLLMTVPGGPVWEVKRCRDLLPLSFDASFLPGQGPEAP
;
A
#
# COMPACT_ATOMS: atom_id res chain seq x y z
N CYS A 1 -8.84 2.97 8.80
CA CYS A 1 -7.61 2.30 9.26
C CYS A 1 -6.45 3.28 9.08
N ALA A 2 -5.39 3.13 9.88
CA ALA A 2 -4.30 4.11 9.97
C ALA A 2 -3.58 4.32 8.62
N GLU A 3 -3.46 3.28 7.81
CA GLU A 3 -2.73 3.27 6.55
C GLU A 3 -3.30 4.28 5.55
N ARG A 4 -4.62 4.27 5.34
CA ARG A 4 -5.29 5.24 4.45
C ARG A 4 -5.22 6.66 4.98
N THR A 5 -5.37 6.84 6.29
CA THR A 5 -5.23 8.15 6.92
C THR A 5 -3.83 8.72 6.71
N ALA A 6 -2.79 7.92 6.93
CA ALA A 6 -1.40 8.31 6.72
C ALA A 6 -1.11 8.58 5.23
N LEU A 7 -1.58 7.71 4.33
CA LEU A 7 -1.43 7.89 2.89
C LEU A 7 -2.06 9.20 2.40
N HIS A 8 -3.31 9.46 2.79
CA HIS A 8 -4.00 10.69 2.39
C HIS A 8 -3.35 11.94 2.99
N ALA A 9 -2.89 11.88 4.24
CA ALA A 9 -2.16 12.99 4.86
C ALA A 9 -0.87 13.28 4.09
N ALA A 10 -0.08 12.26 3.75
CA ALA A 10 1.14 12.41 2.96
C ALA A 10 0.86 13.04 1.58
N MET A 11 -0.17 12.56 0.88
CA MET A 11 -0.55 13.08 -0.45
C MET A 11 -1.19 14.47 -0.41
N ALA A 12 -1.78 14.87 0.72
CA ALA A 12 -2.27 16.23 0.92
C ALA A 12 -1.13 17.21 1.22
N SER A 13 -0.13 16.76 2.00
CA SER A 13 1.06 17.57 2.32
C SER A 13 2.00 17.74 1.13
N ASP A 14 2.17 16.71 0.30
CA ASP A 14 2.93 16.78 -0.94
C ASP A 14 2.20 16.07 -2.09
N PRO A 15 1.40 16.80 -2.89
CA PRO A 15 0.63 16.22 -4.00
C PRO A 15 1.47 15.62 -5.13
N LYS A 16 2.76 15.99 -5.23
CA LYS A 16 3.69 15.47 -6.25
C LYS A 16 4.69 14.46 -5.67
N GLY A 17 4.67 14.26 -4.36
CA GLY A 17 5.53 13.33 -3.65
C GLY A 17 5.28 11.88 -4.07
N ARG A 18 6.31 11.05 -3.89
CA ARG A 18 6.25 9.60 -4.10
C ARG A 18 6.33 8.90 -2.75
N VAL A 19 5.47 7.91 -2.55
CA VAL A 19 5.52 7.06 -1.36
C VAL A 19 6.45 5.89 -1.66
N GLU A 20 7.67 5.92 -1.15
CA GLU A 20 8.64 4.84 -1.35
C GLU A 20 8.41 3.69 -0.37
N VAL A 21 8.11 4.02 0.88
CA VAL A 21 7.96 3.05 1.98
C VAL A 21 6.86 3.50 2.95
N MET A 22 6.05 2.55 3.41
CA MET A 22 5.15 2.71 4.55
C MET A 22 5.47 1.68 5.63
N ALA A 23 5.59 2.13 6.88
CA ALA A 23 5.76 1.25 8.03
C ALA A 23 4.46 1.20 8.86
N ILE A 24 4.01 -0.02 9.17
CA ILE A 24 2.84 -0.30 9.99
C ILE A 24 3.34 -0.98 11.26
N ALA A 25 3.16 -0.30 12.38
CA ALA A 25 3.49 -0.82 13.70
C ALA A 25 2.26 -0.70 14.61
N VAL A 26 2.04 -1.72 15.44
CA VAL A 26 1.04 -1.69 16.50
C VAL A 26 1.74 -1.80 17.86
N PRO A 27 1.25 -1.12 18.91
CA PRO A 27 1.94 -1.07 20.21
C PRO A 27 1.91 -2.39 20.98
N SER A 28 1.04 -3.32 20.59
CA SER A 28 0.96 -4.66 21.16
C SER A 28 0.39 -5.63 20.13
N GLY A 29 0.83 -6.89 20.18
CA GLY A 29 0.44 -7.93 19.24
C GLY A 29 1.29 -9.19 19.42
N ASP A 30 0.99 -10.23 18.65
CA ASP A 30 1.78 -11.46 18.61
C ASP A 30 3.08 -11.22 17.82
N PRO A 31 4.27 -11.35 18.43
CA PRO A 31 5.57 -11.19 17.76
C PRO A 31 5.73 -12.00 16.47
N GLY A 32 5.07 -13.17 16.37
CA GLY A 32 5.12 -14.04 15.20
C GLY A 32 4.14 -13.66 14.08
N ARG A 33 3.25 -12.69 14.31
CA ARG A 33 2.13 -12.37 13.40
C ARG A 33 1.83 -10.87 13.40
N PRO A 34 2.56 -10.07 12.59
CA PRO A 34 2.31 -8.64 12.54
C PRO A 34 0.93 -8.34 11.94
N VAL A 35 0.38 -7.18 12.29
CA VAL A 35 -0.87 -6.69 11.70
C VAL A 35 -0.62 -6.34 10.23
N THR A 36 -1.27 -7.09 9.33
CA THR A 36 -1.24 -6.81 7.90
C THR A 36 -2.38 -5.85 7.51
N PRO A 37 -2.23 -5.01 6.48
CA PRO A 37 -3.27 -4.09 6.07
C PRO A 37 -4.55 -4.84 5.66
N CYS A 38 -5.70 -4.25 6.01
CA CYS A 38 -7.01 -4.78 5.61
C CYS A 38 -7.27 -4.56 4.11
N GLY A 39 -8.29 -5.24 3.55
CA GLY A 39 -8.57 -5.23 2.10
C GLY A 39 -8.72 -3.83 1.50
N ILE A 40 -9.45 -2.93 2.16
CA ILE A 40 -9.62 -1.55 1.68
C ILE A 40 -8.31 -0.74 1.68
N CYS A 41 -7.39 -1.04 2.60
CA CYS A 41 -6.09 -0.37 2.63
C CYS A 41 -5.16 -0.95 1.58
N ARG A 42 -5.21 -2.26 1.34
CA ARG A 42 -4.47 -2.90 0.24
C ARG A 42 -4.86 -2.28 -1.11
N GLN A 43 -6.16 -2.12 -1.37
CA GLN A 43 -6.65 -1.49 -2.60
C GLN A 43 -6.12 -0.05 -2.76
N ALA A 44 -6.25 0.79 -1.72
CA ALA A 44 -5.76 2.17 -1.78
C ALA A 44 -4.23 2.25 -1.99
N LEU A 45 -3.46 1.35 -1.39
CA LEU A 45 -2.01 1.28 -1.55
C LEU A 45 -1.63 0.82 -2.96
N VAL A 46 -2.38 -0.13 -3.55
CA VAL A 46 -2.20 -0.55 -4.94
C VAL A 46 -2.52 0.57 -5.92
N GLU A 47 -3.59 1.33 -5.67
CA GLU A 47 -3.95 2.51 -6.48
C GLU A 47 -2.86 3.58 -6.41
N GLN A 48 -2.27 3.83 -5.24
CA GLN A 48 -1.15 4.74 -5.11
C GLN A 48 0.07 4.25 -5.89
N GLU A 49 0.44 2.98 -5.76
CA GLU A 49 1.55 2.35 -6.50
C GLU A 49 1.37 2.51 -8.02
N HIS A 50 0.15 2.28 -8.51
CA HIS A 50 -0.21 2.50 -9.91
C HIS A 50 -0.10 3.97 -10.31
N ARG A 51 -0.72 4.89 -9.53
CA ARG A 51 -0.72 6.33 -9.79
C ARG A 51 0.68 6.93 -9.86
N GLN A 52 1.59 6.51 -8.96
CA GLN A 52 2.96 7.04 -8.91
C GLN A 52 3.93 6.33 -9.88
N GLY A 53 3.49 5.22 -10.50
CA GLY A 53 4.29 4.43 -11.43
C GLY A 53 5.50 3.77 -10.79
N GLY A 54 5.43 3.41 -9.50
CA GLY A 54 6.57 2.88 -8.76
C GLY A 54 6.15 2.17 -7.47
N ALA A 55 6.91 1.14 -7.11
CA ALA A 55 6.64 0.28 -5.95
C ALA A 55 6.49 1.08 -4.65
N VAL A 56 5.47 0.73 -3.86
CA VAL A 56 5.38 1.13 -2.46
C VAL A 56 5.80 -0.08 -1.62
N ARG A 57 6.90 0.04 -0.88
CA ARG A 57 7.34 -1.01 0.05
C ARG A 57 6.54 -0.90 1.34
N LEU A 58 6.16 -2.05 1.90
CA LEU A 58 5.46 -2.12 3.18
C LEU A 58 6.31 -2.85 4.20
N LEU A 59 6.51 -2.21 5.35
CA LEU A 59 7.14 -2.80 6.53
C LEU A 59 6.07 -3.01 7.59
N MET A 60 5.96 -4.21 8.13
CA MET A 60 4.97 -4.54 9.17
C MET A 60 5.69 -5.15 10.36
N THR A 61 5.41 -4.64 11.56
CA THR A 61 6.09 -5.10 12.77
C THR A 61 5.22 -4.94 14.01
N VAL A 62 5.66 -5.59 15.07
CA VAL A 62 5.11 -5.58 16.42
C VAL A 62 6.31 -5.56 17.39
N PRO A 63 6.20 -4.97 18.59
CA PRO A 63 7.29 -4.95 19.55
C PRO A 63 7.84 -6.34 19.85
N GLY A 64 9.16 -6.49 19.72
CA GLY A 64 9.86 -7.77 19.93
C GLY A 64 9.74 -8.78 18.79
N GLY A 65 9.00 -8.46 17.72
CA GLY A 65 8.87 -9.30 16.52
C GLY A 65 9.80 -8.87 15.37
N PRO A 66 9.99 -9.73 14.36
CA PRO A 66 10.73 -9.36 13.16
C PRO A 66 9.96 -8.31 12.33
N VAL A 67 10.67 -7.62 11.45
CA VAL A 67 10.05 -6.77 10.43
C VAL A 67 9.72 -7.62 9.22
N TRP A 68 8.44 -7.66 8.86
CA TRP A 68 7.97 -8.31 7.65
C TRP A 68 7.95 -7.28 6.53
N GLU A 69 8.63 -7.59 5.43
CA GLU A 69 8.69 -6.72 4.26
C GLU A 69 7.87 -7.28 3.11
N VAL A 70 7.08 -6.41 2.49
CA VAL A 70 6.53 -6.62 1.15
C VAL A 70 7.16 -5.59 0.22
N LYS A 71 7.78 -6.07 -0.86
CA LYS A 71 8.52 -5.21 -1.80
C LYS A 71 7.60 -4.29 -2.61
N ARG A 72 6.35 -4.69 -2.83
CA ARG A 72 5.35 -3.97 -3.62
C ARG A 72 3.94 -4.22 -3.07
N CYS A 73 3.11 -3.19 -2.99
CA CYS A 73 1.76 -3.29 -2.46
C CYS A 73 0.87 -4.24 -3.28
N ARG A 74 1.09 -4.35 -4.60
CA ARG A 74 0.37 -5.30 -5.47
C ARG A 74 0.55 -6.76 -5.07
N ASP A 75 1.65 -7.12 -4.42
CA ASP A 75 1.90 -8.50 -3.98
C ASP A 75 0.94 -8.90 -2.83
N LEU A 76 0.29 -7.95 -2.16
CA LEU A 76 -0.71 -8.21 -1.10
C LEU A 76 -2.14 -8.42 -1.63
N LEU A 77 -2.38 -8.14 -2.91
CA LEU A 77 -3.70 -8.20 -3.54
C LEU A 77 -3.56 -8.80 -4.96
N PRO A 78 -3.31 -10.12 -5.06
CA PRO A 78 -3.24 -10.78 -6.36
C PRO A 78 -4.56 -10.60 -7.11
N LEU A 79 -4.47 -10.43 -8.44
CA LEU A 79 -5.62 -10.17 -9.31
C LEU A 79 -6.38 -8.88 -8.97
N SER A 80 -5.67 -7.87 -8.44
CA SER A 80 -6.23 -6.55 -8.15
C SER A 80 -6.84 -5.91 -9.40
N PHE A 81 -8.04 -5.37 -9.26
CA PHE A 81 -8.65 -4.50 -10.26
C PHE A 81 -7.94 -3.14 -10.26
N ASP A 82 -7.63 -2.64 -11.44
CA ASP A 82 -7.12 -1.29 -11.67
C ASP A 82 -7.80 -0.65 -12.90
N ALA A 83 -7.44 0.58 -13.23
CA ALA A 83 -8.08 1.35 -14.30
C ALA A 83 -7.96 0.68 -15.68
N SER A 84 -6.98 -0.22 -15.91
CA SER A 84 -6.82 -0.87 -17.21
C SER A 84 -7.94 -1.86 -17.52
N PHE A 85 -8.76 -2.23 -16.54
CA PHE A 85 -9.94 -3.08 -16.73
C PHE A 85 -11.17 -2.29 -17.21
N LEU A 86 -11.10 -0.96 -17.21
CA LEU A 86 -12.20 -0.11 -17.67
C LEU A 86 -12.06 0.20 -19.18
N PRO A 87 -13.19 0.24 -19.92
CA PRO A 87 -13.16 0.62 -21.34
C PRO A 87 -12.53 2.00 -21.54
N GLY A 88 -11.63 2.12 -22.52
CA GLY A 88 -11.00 3.40 -22.90
C GLY A 88 -9.86 3.87 -21.98
N GLN A 89 -9.39 3.07 -21.03
CA GLN A 89 -8.26 3.41 -20.14
C GLN A 89 -7.13 2.37 -20.11
N GLY A 90 -7.13 1.43 -21.07
CA GLY A 90 -6.01 0.50 -21.29
C GLY A 90 -4.89 1.10 -22.15
N PRO A 91 -3.73 0.43 -22.24
CA PRO A 91 -2.61 0.85 -23.10
C PRO A 91 -2.95 0.88 -24.61
N GLU A 92 -4.13 0.37 -25.00
CA GLU A 92 -4.69 0.39 -26.36
C GLU A 92 -5.88 1.36 -26.51
N ALA A 93 -6.10 2.29 -25.58
CA ALA A 93 -7.10 3.34 -25.75
C ALA A 93 -6.69 4.29 -26.92
N PRO A 94 -7.62 4.67 -27.82
CA PRO A 94 -7.33 5.56 -28.94
C PRO A 94 -6.91 6.97 -28.51
#